data_AF-A0A0F9T3D0-F1
#
_entry.id   AF-A0A0F9T3D0-F1
#
_cell.length_a   1.000
_cell.length_b   1.000
_cell.length_c   1.000
_cell.angle_alpha   90.00
_cell.angle_beta   90.00
_cell.angle_gamma   90.00
#
_symmetry.space_group_name_H-M   'P 1'
#
loop_
_entity.id
_entity.type
_entity.pdbx_description
1 polymer ?
#
loop_
_entity_poly.entity_id
_entity_poly.type
_entity_poly.pdbx_seq_one_letter_code
_entity_poly.pdbx_strand_id
1 'polypeptide(L)'
;MDNPEIDDLSEGVTVQEAVMERFERAFTAIEDLASDVYPAPHTEFKIKSVIENLKLIHKMTGEMLQILVAAIMEEEGDSNDKEPE
;
A
#
# COMPACT_ATOMS: atom_id res chain seq x y z
N MET A 1 -12.75 7.82 16.32
CA MET A 1 -11.53 7.30 15.68
C MET A 1 -11.76 7.51 14.22
N ASP A 2 -10.99 8.40 13.60
CA ASP A 2 -11.20 8.77 12.20
C ASP A 2 -10.76 7.59 11.34
N ASN A 3 -11.74 7.00 10.65
CA ASN A 3 -11.51 5.96 9.66
C ASN A 3 -10.90 6.68 8.44
N PRO A 4 -9.79 6.21 7.86
CA PRO A 4 -9.32 6.77 6.60
C PRO A 4 -10.44 6.57 5.57
N GLU A 5 -10.93 7.69 5.02
CA GLU A 5 -11.85 7.67 3.89
C GLU A 5 -11.17 6.86 2.79
N ILE A 6 -11.74 5.68 2.51
CA ILE A 6 -11.43 4.89 1.30
C ILE A 6 -12.09 5.67 0.17
N ASP A 7 -11.55 6.85 -0.11
CA ASP A 7 -12.02 7.70 -1.19
C ASP A 7 -11.48 7.11 -2.49
N ASP A 8 -12.41 6.71 -3.34
CA ASP A 8 -12.25 6.59 -4.79
C ASP A 8 -11.34 5.46 -5.29
N LEU A 9 -11.80 4.21 -5.14
CA LEU A 9 -11.54 3.23 -6.20
C LEU A 9 -12.37 3.68 -7.42
N SER A 10 -11.73 4.43 -8.31
CA SER A 10 -12.33 4.87 -9.58
C SER A 10 -13.00 3.68 -10.29
N GLU A 11 -14.24 3.87 -10.78
CA GLU A 11 -15.01 2.86 -11.52
C GLU A 11 -14.12 2.13 -12.55
N GLY A 12 -13.82 0.86 -12.28
CA GLY A 12 -13.11 -0.04 -13.22
C GLY A 12 -11.77 -0.59 -12.74
N VAL A 13 -11.25 -0.20 -11.57
CA VAL A 13 -10.02 -0.78 -11.01
C VAL A 13 -10.36 -1.96 -10.11
N THR A 14 -9.82 -3.14 -10.42
CA THR A 14 -9.96 -4.34 -9.58
C THR A 14 -9.15 -4.23 -8.29
N VAL A 15 -9.56 -4.96 -7.24
CA VAL A 15 -8.77 -5.10 -5.99
C VAL A 15 -7.32 -5.51 -6.30
N GLN A 16 -7.12 -6.43 -7.24
CA GLN A 16 -5.80 -6.87 -7.66
C GLN A 16 -4.98 -5.72 -8.26
N GLU A 17 -5.54 -4.95 -9.19
CA GLU A 17 -4.85 -3.80 -9.80
C GLU A 17 -4.52 -2.72 -8.77
N ALA A 18 -5.46 -2.43 -7.86
CA ALA A 18 -5.25 -1.45 -6.80
C ALA A 18 -4.10 -1.86 -5.87
N VAL A 19 -4.03 -3.14 -5.47
CA VAL A 19 -2.94 -3.67 -4.63
C VAL A 19 -1.61 -3.66 -5.39
N MET A 20 -1.60 -4.11 -6.65
CA MET A 20 -0.39 -4.12 -7.48
C MET A 20 0.20 -2.72 -7.66
N GLU A 21 -0.64 -1.70 -7.88
CA GLU A 21 -0.18 -0.32 -8.00
C GLU A 21 0.55 0.17 -6.73
N ARG A 22 -0.01 -0.08 -5.53
CA ARG A 22 0.66 0.29 -4.27
C ARG A 22 1.92 -0.53 -4.04
N PHE A 23 1.92 -1.81 -4.41
CA PHE A 23 3.08 -2.67 -4.29
C PHE A 23 4.25 -2.15 -5.13
N GLU A 24 4.02 -1.84 -6.40
CA GLU A 24 5.04 -1.30 -7.30
C GLU A 24 5.63 0.00 -6.75
N ARG A 25 4.78 0.90 -6.26
CA ARG A 25 5.22 2.17 -5.66
C ARG A 25 6.01 1.97 -4.36
N ALA A 26 5.60 1.03 -3.51
CA ALA A 26 6.34 0.68 -2.31
C ALA A 26 7.70 0.06 -2.66
N PHE A 27 7.73 -0.78 -3.70
CA PHE A 27 8.93 -1.48 -4.15
C PHE A 27 9.97 -0.49 -4.71
N THR A 28 9.57 0.43 -5.58
CA THR A 28 10.47 1.49 -6.06
C THR A 28 11.03 2.32 -4.90
N ALA A 29 10.21 2.67 -3.90
CA ALA A 29 10.68 3.39 -2.72
C ALA A 29 11.70 2.58 -1.88
N ILE A 30 11.59 1.25 -1.85
CA ILE A 30 12.57 0.36 -1.22
C ILE A 30 13.88 0.36 -2.00
N GLU A 31 13.82 0.31 -3.32
CA GLU A 31 15.02 0.38 -4.19
C GLU A 31 15.75 1.72 -4.00
N ASP A 32 15.01 2.82 -4.00
CA ASP A 32 15.55 4.16 -3.76
C ASP A 32 16.16 4.25 -2.35
N LEU A 33 15.47 3.74 -1.33
CA LEU A 33 15.97 3.69 0.04
C LEU A 33 17.27 2.89 0.16
N ALA A 34 17.38 1.74 -0.53
CA ALA A 34 18.60 0.93 -0.51
C ALA A 34 19.78 1.71 -1.08
N SER A 35 19.55 2.49 -2.14
CA SER A 35 20.57 3.36 -2.75
C SER A 35 21.01 4.50 -1.83
N ASP A 36 20.10 5.04 -1.01
CA ASP A 36 20.38 6.14 -0.08
C ASP A 36 21.04 5.68 1.23
N VAL A 37 20.70 4.48 1.71
CA VAL A 37 21.24 3.90 2.96
C VAL A 37 22.61 3.25 2.73
N TYR A 38 22.82 2.66 1.56
CA TYR A 38 24.11 2.10 1.13
C TYR A 38 24.66 2.88 -0.07
N PRO A 39 24.98 4.17 0.11
CA PRO A 39 25.40 4.99 -1.01
C PRO A 39 26.80 4.59 -1.48
N ALA A 40 27.09 4.87 -2.76
CA ALA A 40 28.41 4.63 -3.32
C ALA A 40 29.49 5.40 -2.53
N PRO A 41 30.74 4.91 -2.48
CA PRO A 41 31.83 5.62 -1.81
C PRO A 41 31.92 7.08 -2.26
N HIS A 42 32.19 8.00 -1.31
CA HIS A 42 32.25 9.45 -1.52
C HIS A 42 30.90 10.14 -1.85
N THR A 43 29.77 9.48 -1.61
CA THR A 43 28.44 10.08 -1.73
C THR A 43 27.96 10.57 -0.36
N GLU A 44 27.32 11.74 -0.34
CA GLU A 44 26.72 12.29 0.88
C GLU A 44 25.48 11.49 1.30
N PHE A 45 25.35 11.22 2.60
CA PHE A 45 24.17 10.55 3.15
C PHE A 45 22.94 11.46 3.10
N LYS A 46 21.91 11.05 2.36
CA LYS A 46 20.70 11.85 2.11
C LYS A 46 19.58 11.51 3.10
N ILE A 47 19.73 11.93 4.37
CA ILE A 47 18.74 11.63 5.42
C ILE A 47 17.30 12.05 5.06
N LYS A 48 17.13 13.15 4.33
CA LYS A 48 15.81 13.61 3.88
C LYS A 48 15.15 12.59 2.94
N SER A 49 15.92 12.05 1.98
CA SER A 49 15.46 11.05 1.02
C SER A 49 15.08 9.73 1.72
N VAL A 50 15.92 9.30 2.68
CA VAL A 50 15.63 8.14 3.55
C VAL A 50 14.28 8.29 4.25
N ILE A 51 14.01 9.45 4.86
CA ILE A 51 12.74 9.71 5.56
C ILE A 51 11.56 9.71 4.59
N GLU A 52 11.71 10.32 3.42
CA GLU A 52 10.65 10.39 2.39
C GLU A 52 10.30 9.00 1.85
N ASN A 53 11.29 8.16 1.56
CA ASN A 53 11.09 6.79 1.11
C ASN A 53 10.44 5.92 2.20
N LEU A 54 10.88 6.02 3.46
CA LEU A 54 10.25 5.28 4.57
C LEU A 54 8.77 5.67 4.77
N LYS A 55 8.44 6.97 4.62
CA LYS A 55 7.05 7.43 4.68
C LYS A 55 6.21 6.88 3.53
N LEU A 56 6.76 6.85 2.31
CA LEU A 56 6.07 6.31 1.15
C LEU A 56 5.82 4.81 1.29
N ILE A 57 6.83 4.04 1.73
CA ILE A 57 6.69 2.61 2.01
C ILE A 57 5.56 2.38 3.02
N HIS A 58 5.59 3.07 4.16
CA HIS A 58 4.56 2.94 5.19
C HIS A 58 3.16 3.28 4.66
N LYS A 59 3.04 4.35 3.87
CA LYS A 59 1.76 4.75 3.27
C LYS A 59 1.22 3.67 2.33
N MET A 60 2.04 3.21 1.39
CA MET A 60 1.62 2.23 0.39
C MET A 60 1.31 0.87 1.01
N THR A 61 2.08 0.41 2.00
CA THR A 61 1.77 -0.84 2.71
C THR A 61 0.50 -0.75 3.54
N GLY A 62 0.23 0.41 4.17
CA GLY A 62 -1.02 0.67 4.87
C GLY A 62 -2.23 0.65 3.93
N GLU A 63 -2.15 1.34 2.79
CA GLU A 63 -3.22 1.35 1.79
C GLU A 63 -3.46 -0.03 1.18
N MET A 64 -2.42 -0.81 0.88
CA MET A 64 -2.57 -2.21 0.44
C MET A 64 -3.33 -3.05 1.46
N LEU A 65 -2.97 -2.97 2.73
CA LEU A 65 -3.62 -3.73 3.79
C LEU A 65 -5.09 -3.34 3.91
N GLN A 66 -5.42 -2.05 3.80
CA GLN A 66 -6.81 -1.57 3.83
C GLN A 66 -7.64 -2.14 2.69
N ILE A 67 -7.10 -2.14 1.46
CA ILE A 67 -7.76 -2.73 0.29
C ILE A 67 -8.02 -4.24 0.49
N LEU A 68 -7.00 -4.98 0.95
CA LEU A 68 -7.12 -6.42 1.18
C LEU A 68 -8.13 -6.75 2.28
N VAL A 69 -8.16 -5.98 3.37
CA VAL A 69 -9.13 -6.16 4.45
C VAL A 69 -10.54 -5.85 3.97
N ALA A 70 -10.74 -4.77 3.21
CA ALA A 70 -12.06 -4.44 2.63
C ALA A 70 -12.59 -5.57 1.75
N ALA A 71 -11.74 -6.12 0.87
CA ALA A 71 -12.11 -7.23 0.00
C ALA A 71 -12.53 -8.49 0.78
N ILE A 72 -11.83 -8.83 1.87
CA ILE A 72 -12.20 -9.98 2.73
C ILE A 72 -13.53 -9.72 3.44
N MET A 73 -13.75 -8.50 3.95
CA MET A 73 -14.97 -8.16 4.69
C MET A 73 -16.21 -8.11 3.78
N GLU A 74 -16.06 -7.75 2.51
CA GLU A 74 -17.13 -7.84 1.50
C GLU A 74 -17.51 -9.31 1.23
N GLU A 75 -16.54 -10.21 1.11
CA GLU A 75 -16.81 -11.65 0.94
C GLU A 75 -17.52 -12.27 2.16
N GLU A 76 -17.19 -11.86 3.39
CA GLU A 76 -17.87 -12.32 4.61
C GLU A 76 -19.30 -11.76 4.76
N GLY A 77 -19.55 -10.55 4.26
CA GLY A 77 -20.88 -9.93 4.22
C GLY A 77 -21.87 -10.65 3.29
N ASP A 78 -21.40 -11.13 2.13
CA ASP A 78 -22.20 -11.88 1.15
C ASP A 78 -22.43 -13.36 1.53
N SER A 79 -21.64 -13.88 2.49
CA SER A 79 -21.72 -15.29 2.91
C SER A 79 -22.81 -15.58 3.95
N ASN A 80 -23.39 -14.55 4.57
CA ASN A 80 -24.41 -14.69 5.61
C ASN A 80 -25.87 -14.67 5.11
N ASP A 81 -26.10 -14.53 3.80
CA ASP A 81 -27.43 -14.58 3.16
C ASP A 81 -27.73 -15.93 2.46
N LYS A 82 -27.01 -17.00 2.85
CA LYS A 82 -27.42 -18.38 2.56
C LYS A 82 -27.95 -19.03 3.82
N GLU A 83 -29.20 -18.73 4.15
CA GLU A 83 -30.00 -19.64 4.97
C GLU A 83 -29.98 -21.04 4.28
N PRO A 84 -29.64 -22.12 5.01
CA PRO A 84 -29.71 -23.45 4.46
C PRO A 84 -31.19 -23.88 4.35
N GLU A 85 -31.68 -24.07 3.12
CA GLU A 85 -32.82 -24.95 2.86
C GLU A 85 -32.40 -26.43 3.00
#